data_AF-A0A838LRP7-F1
#
_entry.id   AF-A0A838LRP7-F1
#
_cell.length_a   1.000
_cell.length_b   1.000
_cell.length_c   1.000
_cell.angle_alpha   90.00
_cell.angle_beta   90.00
_cell.angle_gamma   90.00
#
_symmetry.space_group_name_H-M   'P 1'
#
loop_
_entity.id
_entity.type
_entity.pdbx_description
1 polymer ?
#
loop_
_entity_poly.entity_id
_entity_poly.type
_entity_poly.pdbx_seq_one_letter_code
_entity_poly.pdbx_strand_id
1 'polypeptide(L)'
;MSNYDERVKEINERTMAAMHAFWSAMLTAHTVLLSVAVALPAISPSSDQWQVKLVGCLATASMFALLFNFAALRMQYEAIGHRLLHHESGLTEDQRKKDISIALWRYRLMRIVEPLVATFLVAEASLLMWVLLR
;
A
#
# COMPACT_ATOMS: atom_id res chain seq x y z
N MET A 1 1.09 -18.21 -30.69
CA MET A 1 1.29 -17.18 -29.64
C MET A 1 2.75 -17.28 -29.23
N SER A 2 3.48 -16.17 -29.30
CA SER A 2 4.95 -16.22 -29.38
C SER A 2 5.57 -16.30 -27.98
N ASN A 3 6.76 -16.89 -27.87
CA ASN A 3 7.58 -17.00 -26.65
C ASN A 3 7.78 -15.64 -25.92
N TYR A 4 7.57 -14.52 -26.63
CA TYR A 4 7.51 -13.18 -26.07
C TYR A 4 6.30 -12.95 -25.15
N ASP A 5 5.10 -13.41 -25.53
CA ASP A 5 3.86 -13.21 -24.77
C ASP A 5 3.92 -13.97 -23.43
N GLU A 6 4.52 -15.16 -23.42
CA GLU A 6 4.75 -15.94 -22.20
C GLU A 6 5.73 -15.24 -21.25
N ARG A 7 6.84 -14.69 -21.77
CA ARG A 7 7.80 -13.93 -20.95
C ARG A 7 7.20 -12.64 -20.39
N VAL A 8 6.40 -11.92 -21.17
CA VAL A 8 5.70 -10.72 -20.70
C VAL A 8 4.74 -11.09 -19.58
N LYS A 9 3.98 -12.18 -19.72
CA LYS A 9 3.07 -12.68 -18.68
C LYS A 9 3.83 -13.05 -17.39
N GLU A 10 4.93 -13.79 -17.51
CA GLU A 10 5.76 -14.18 -16.37
C GLU A 10 6.36 -12.98 -15.63
N ILE A 11 6.90 -11.99 -16.36
CA ILE A 11 7.41 -10.75 -15.75
C ILE A 11 6.30 -10.02 -15.00
N ASN A 12 5.11 -9.96 -15.59
CA ASN A 12 3.96 -9.28 -14.98
C ASN A 12 3.52 -9.99 -13.69
N GLU A 13 3.38 -11.31 -13.71
CA GLU A 13 3.03 -12.12 -12.54
C GLU A 13 4.06 -11.99 -11.41
N ARG A 14 5.37 -12.04 -11.73
CA ARG A 14 6.44 -11.85 -10.74
C ARG A 14 6.43 -10.44 -10.15
N THR A 15 6.20 -9.42 -10.98
CA THR A 15 6.10 -8.03 -10.52
C THR A 15 4.89 -7.84 -9.60
N MET A 16 3.76 -8.45 -9.95
CA MET A 16 2.56 -8.45 -9.09
C MET A 16 2.80 -9.14 -7.75
N ALA A 17 3.44 -10.32 -7.76
CA ALA A 17 3.76 -11.04 -6.53
C ALA A 17 4.70 -10.23 -5.62
N ALA A 18 5.72 -9.59 -6.20
CA ALA A 18 6.63 -8.70 -5.48
C ALA A 18 5.90 -7.50 -4.87
N MET A 19 4.95 -6.91 -5.61
CA MET A 19 4.13 -5.80 -5.13
C MET A 19 3.23 -6.23 -3.96
N HIS A 20 2.55 -7.36 -4.08
CA HIS A 20 1.77 -7.92 -2.96
C HIS A 20 2.63 -8.19 -1.73
N ALA A 21 3.82 -8.79 -1.91
CA ALA A 21 4.76 -9.03 -0.81
C ALA A 21 5.21 -7.74 -0.14
N PHE A 22 5.48 -6.68 -0.92
CA PHE A 22 5.83 -5.36 -0.40
C PHE A 22 4.70 -4.75 0.44
N TRP A 23 3.46 -4.82 -0.03
CA TRP A 23 2.30 -4.34 0.73
C TRP A 23 2.08 -5.13 2.01
N SER A 24 2.20 -6.46 1.96
CA SER A 24 2.15 -7.29 3.17
C SER A 24 3.24 -6.91 4.17
N ALA A 25 4.47 -6.70 3.70
CA ALA A 25 5.58 -6.27 4.55
C ALA A 25 5.33 -4.90 5.20
N MET A 26 4.80 -3.93 4.46
CA MET A 26 4.45 -2.62 5.01
C MET A 26 3.34 -2.72 6.07
N LEU A 27 2.32 -3.55 5.83
CA LEU A 27 1.22 -3.75 6.78
C LEU A 27 1.70 -4.46 8.07
N THR A 28 2.61 -5.42 7.94
CA THR A 28 3.27 -6.06 9.08
C THR A 28 4.13 -5.06 9.86
N ALA A 29 5.01 -4.30 9.19
CA ALA A 29 5.84 -3.29 9.84
C ALA A 29 5.00 -2.25 10.59
N HIS A 30 3.89 -1.82 9.98
CA HIS A 30 2.94 -0.92 10.61
C HIS A 30 2.32 -1.51 11.89
N THR A 31 1.85 -2.76 11.83
CA THR A 31 1.23 -3.44 12.99
C THR A 31 2.21 -3.58 14.15
N VAL A 32 3.49 -3.83 13.86
CA VAL A 32 4.56 -3.86 14.87
C VAL A 32 4.74 -2.48 15.49
N LEU A 33 4.86 -1.42 14.69
CA LEU A 33 5.00 -0.04 15.19
C LEU A 33 3.82 0.38 16.05
N LEU A 34 2.58 0.08 15.62
CA LEU A 34 1.38 0.37 16.39
C LEU A 34 1.37 -0.38 17.72
N SER A 35 1.78 -1.65 17.72
CA SER A 35 1.87 -2.46 18.94
C SER A 35 2.88 -1.88 19.94
N VAL A 36 4.03 -1.39 19.45
CA VAL A 36 5.01 -0.68 20.28
C VAL A 36 4.45 0.65 20.80
N ALA A 37 3.73 1.41 19.96
CA ALA A 37 3.09 2.66 20.37
C ALA A 37 2.03 2.46 21.47
N VAL A 38 1.24 1.39 21.39
CA VAL A 38 0.24 1.03 22.40
C VAL A 38 0.92 0.56 23.70
N ALA A 39 2.05 -0.13 23.60
CA ALA A 39 2.82 -0.58 24.77
C ALA A 39 3.68 0.54 25.40
N LEU A 40 3.90 1.64 24.69
CA LEU A 40 4.77 2.76 25.10
C LEU A 40 4.47 3.30 26.52
N PRO A 41 3.21 3.53 26.92
CA PRO A 41 2.88 4.01 28.27
C PRO A 41 3.30 3.05 29.40
N ALA A 42 3.38 1.75 29.11
CA ALA A 42 3.81 0.74 30.07
C ALA A 42 5.34 0.58 30.12
N ILE A 43 6.02 0.79 28.98
CA ILE A 43 7.48 0.62 28.84
C ILE A 43 8.24 1.88 29.27
N SER A 44 7.69 3.07 28.99
CA SER A 44 8.27 4.36 29.37
C SER A 44 7.22 5.24 30.05
N PRO A 45 6.95 5.03 31.36
CA PRO A 45 5.94 5.78 32.11
C PRO A 45 6.27 7.27 32.29
N SER A 46 7.52 7.67 32.02
CA SER A 46 7.97 9.08 31.94
C SER A 46 7.62 9.75 30.60
N SER A 47 7.09 9.02 29.63
CA SER A 47 6.69 9.58 28.33
C SER A 47 5.50 10.51 28.47
N ASP A 48 5.60 11.70 27.90
CA ASP A 48 4.51 12.65 27.88
C ASP A 48 3.29 12.09 27.13
N GLN A 49 2.11 12.11 27.76
CA GLN A 49 0.87 11.57 27.18
C GLN A 49 0.50 12.17 25.81
N TRP A 50 0.93 13.40 25.52
CA TRP A 50 0.68 14.04 24.23
C TRP A 50 1.49 13.41 23.10
N GLN A 51 2.71 12.94 23.37
CA GLN A 51 3.57 12.27 22.38
C GLN A 51 2.98 10.91 21.98
N VAL A 52 2.53 10.14 22.97
CA VAL A 52 1.85 8.86 22.74
C VAL A 52 0.60 9.04 21.86
N LYS A 53 -0.22 10.06 22.16
CA LYS A 53 -1.42 10.36 21.36
C LYS A 53 -1.08 10.77 19.93
N LEU A 54 -0.04 11.60 19.74
CA LEU A 54 0.42 12.02 18.41
C LEU A 54 0.87 10.81 17.58
N VAL A 55 1.71 9.94 18.15
CA VAL A 55 2.19 8.72 17.49
C VAL A 55 1.03 7.78 17.16
N GLY A 56 0.09 7.59 18.07
CA GLY A 56 -1.11 6.77 17.82
C GLY A 56 -2.00 7.32 16.70
N CYS A 57 -2.21 8.65 16.64
CA CYS A 57 -2.97 9.29 15.56
C CYS A 57 -2.27 9.15 14.20
N LEU A 58 -0.96 9.38 14.14
CA LEU A 58 -0.17 9.21 12.92
C LEU A 58 -0.25 7.76 12.44
N ALA A 59 -0.04 6.80 13.34
CA ALA A 59 -0.10 5.38 13.02
C ALA A 59 -1.49 4.98 12.49
N THR A 60 -2.56 5.46 13.12
CA THR A 60 -3.92 5.19 12.64
C THR A 60 -4.14 5.76 11.22
N ALA A 61 -3.68 6.99 10.96
CA ALA A 61 -3.81 7.62 9.65
C ALA A 61 -3.00 6.88 8.57
N SER A 62 -1.78 6.45 8.89
CA SER A 62 -0.95 5.68 7.96
C SER A 62 -1.53 4.29 7.68
N MET A 63 -2.17 3.64 8.66
CA MET A 63 -2.91 2.39 8.45
C MET A 63 -4.08 2.55 7.47
N PHE A 64 -4.88 3.61 7.62
CA PHE A 64 -5.97 3.88 6.67
C PHE A 64 -5.44 4.14 5.26
N ALA A 65 -4.34 4.88 5.13
CA ALA A 65 -3.69 5.10 3.84
C ALA A 65 -3.16 3.78 3.23
N LEU A 66 -2.55 2.91 4.05
CA LEU A 66 -2.08 1.58 3.66
C LEU A 66 -3.23 0.70 3.15
N LEU A 67 -4.32 0.60 3.92
CA LEU A 67 -5.49 -0.21 3.58
C LEU A 67 -6.19 0.30 2.32
N PHE A 68 -6.38 1.62 2.20
CA PHE A 68 -6.98 2.22 1.02
C PHE A 68 -6.16 1.93 -0.24
N ASN A 69 -4.83 2.07 -0.15
CA ASN A 69 -3.97 1.85 -1.30
C ASN A 69 -3.90 0.37 -1.69
N PHE A 70 -3.84 -0.54 -0.69
CA PHE A 70 -3.93 -1.99 -0.93
C PHE A 70 -5.24 -2.39 -1.62
N ALA A 71 -6.38 -1.87 -1.16
CA ALA A 71 -7.68 -2.13 -1.76
C ALA A 71 -7.76 -1.59 -3.20
N ALA A 72 -7.27 -0.38 -3.45
CA ALA A 72 -7.22 0.22 -4.79
C ALA A 72 -6.36 -0.60 -5.76
N LEU A 73 -5.20 -1.07 -5.29
CA LEU A 73 -4.31 -2.00 -6.01
C LEU A 73 -5.07 -3.27 -6.40
N ARG A 74 -5.68 -3.93 -5.41
CA ARG A 74 -6.38 -5.19 -5.59
C ARG A 74 -7.52 -5.05 -6.60
N MET A 75 -8.32 -3.99 -6.50
CA MET A 75 -9.40 -3.73 -7.47
C MET A 75 -8.88 -3.50 -8.88
N GLN A 76 -7.71 -2.87 -9.04
CA GLN A 76 -7.10 -2.70 -10.36
C GLN A 76 -6.60 -4.03 -10.93
N TYR A 77 -6.08 -4.92 -10.08
CA TYR A 77 -5.65 -6.25 -10.48
C TYR A 77 -6.80 -7.19 -10.83
N GLU A 78 -7.86 -7.21 -10.02
CA GLU A 78 -9.07 -7.98 -10.33
C GLU A 78 -9.66 -7.52 -11.67
N ALA A 79 -9.64 -6.21 -11.96
CA ALA A 79 -10.05 -5.69 -13.26
C ALA A 79 -9.13 -6.19 -14.40
N ILE A 80 -7.80 -6.13 -14.26
CA ILE A 80 -6.86 -6.62 -15.28
C ILE A 80 -6.99 -8.13 -15.49
N GLY A 81 -7.12 -8.91 -14.41
CA GLY A 81 -7.32 -10.35 -14.46
C GLY A 81 -8.62 -10.74 -15.14
N HIS A 82 -9.71 -10.02 -14.85
CA HIS A 82 -10.99 -10.21 -15.53
C HIS A 82 -10.88 -9.95 -17.04
N ARG A 83 -10.19 -8.89 -17.47
CA ARG A 83 -9.97 -8.55 -18.89
C ARG A 83 -9.04 -9.52 -19.63
N LEU A 84 -8.09 -10.15 -18.94
CA LEU A 84 -7.21 -11.15 -19.53
C LEU A 84 -7.93 -12.49 -19.72
N LEU A 85 -8.79 -12.86 -18.78
CA LEU A 85 -9.56 -14.12 -18.81
C LEU A 85 -10.77 -14.04 -19.75
N HIS A 86 -11.44 -12.89 -19.80
CA HIS A 86 -12.52 -12.63 -20.75
C HIS A 86 -11.92 -11.78 -21.86
N HIS A 87 -11.55 -12.39 -22.98
CA HIS A 87 -11.21 -11.66 -24.21
C HIS A 87 -12.35 -10.67 -24.49
N GLU A 88 -12.18 -9.40 -24.09
CA GLU A 88 -13.20 -8.35 -24.21
C GLU A 88 -13.28 -7.90 -25.67
N SER A 89 -13.75 -8.79 -26.53
CA SER A 89 -14.08 -8.53 -27.94
C SER A 89 -15.39 -7.76 -28.10
N GLY A 90 -16.01 -7.31 -27.00
CA GLY A 90 -17.33 -6.65 -26.98
C GLY A 90 -17.39 -5.27 -26.33
N LEU A 91 -16.28 -4.70 -25.85
CA LEU A 91 -16.30 -3.35 -25.28
C LEU A 91 -16.48 -2.29 -26.36
N THR A 92 -17.44 -1.38 -26.15
CA THR A 92 -17.58 -0.17 -26.97
C THR A 92 -16.38 0.75 -26.78
N GLU A 93 -16.09 1.57 -27.79
CA GLU A 93 -14.92 2.45 -27.80
C GLU A 93 -14.93 3.45 -26.63
N ASP A 94 -16.11 3.90 -26.21
CA ASP A 94 -16.30 4.81 -25.08
C ASP A 94 -16.04 4.14 -23.72
N GLN A 95 -16.45 2.88 -23.55
CA GLN A 95 -16.12 2.11 -22.33
C GLN A 95 -14.61 1.90 -22.23
N ARG A 96 -13.95 1.60 -23.35
CA ARG A 96 -12.49 1.43 -23.40
C ARG A 96 -11.75 2.73 -23.04
N LYS A 97 -12.21 3.90 -23.49
CA LYS A 97 -11.63 5.20 -23.11
C LYS A 97 -11.80 5.52 -21.62
N LYS A 98 -12.99 5.26 -21.07
CA LYS A 98 -13.28 5.47 -19.64
C LYS A 98 -12.43 4.56 -18.75
N ASP A 99 -12.22 3.34 -19.18
CA ASP A 99 -11.37 2.39 -18.46
C ASP A 99 -9.90 2.76 -18.48
N ILE A 100 -9.38 3.25 -19.62
CA ILE A 100 -8.00 3.74 -19.72
C ILE A 100 -7.80 4.98 -18.82
N SER A 101 -8.76 5.90 -18.78
CA SER A 101 -8.64 7.10 -17.95
C SER A 101 -8.66 6.77 -16.45
N ILE A 102 -9.52 5.83 -16.02
CA ILE A 102 -9.55 5.34 -14.63
C ILE A 102 -8.24 4.64 -14.28
N ALA A 103 -7.72 3.77 -15.16
CA ALA A 103 -6.46 3.07 -14.93
C ALA A 103 -5.27 4.03 -14.81
N LEU A 104 -5.20 5.05 -15.68
CA LEU A 104 -4.17 6.08 -15.64
C LEU A 104 -4.25 6.93 -14.36
N TRP A 105 -5.46 7.30 -13.93
CA TRP A 105 -5.66 8.05 -12.70
C TRP A 105 -5.22 7.24 -11.47
N ARG A 106 -5.62 5.97 -11.38
CA ARG A 106 -5.20 5.06 -10.29
C ARG A 106 -3.68 4.85 -10.28
N TYR A 107 -3.06 4.66 -11.44
CA TYR A 107 -1.60 4.54 -11.55
C TYR A 107 -0.87 5.78 -11.03
N ARG A 108 -1.32 6.99 -11.42
CA ARG A 108 -0.74 8.24 -10.90
C ARG A 108 -0.91 8.36 -9.39
N LEU A 109 -2.07 7.94 -8.86
CA LEU A 109 -2.33 7.97 -7.43
C LEU A 109 -1.38 7.03 -6.69
N MET A 110 -1.25 5.77 -7.13
CA MET A 110 -0.36 4.78 -6.52
C MET A 110 1.09 5.25 -6.50
N ARG A 111 1.58 5.80 -7.62
CA ARG A 111 2.95 6.31 -7.75
C ARG A 111 3.29 7.42 -6.74
N ILE A 112 2.29 8.14 -6.23
CA ILE A 112 2.46 9.18 -5.22
C ILE A 112 2.26 8.62 -3.81
N VAL A 113 1.21 7.80 -3.62
CA VAL A 113 0.83 7.31 -2.28
C VAL A 113 1.80 6.27 -1.74
N GLU A 114 2.32 5.37 -2.59
CA GLU A 114 3.24 4.31 -2.17
C GLU A 114 4.54 4.83 -1.52
N PRO A 115 5.27 5.80 -2.12
CA PRO A 115 6.44 6.40 -1.46
C PRO A 115 6.06 7.27 -0.27
N LEU A 116 4.89 7.92 -0.27
CA LEU A 116 4.42 8.69 0.88
C LEU A 116 4.19 7.79 2.09
N VAL A 117 3.50 6.66 1.91
CA VAL A 117 3.24 5.68 2.97
C VAL A 117 4.54 5.12 3.53
N ALA A 118 5.49 4.76 2.67
CA ALA A 118 6.82 4.31 3.11
C ALA A 118 7.55 5.39 3.91
N THR A 119 7.47 6.66 3.48
CA THR A 119 8.08 7.79 4.19
C THR A 119 7.43 8.01 5.56
N PHE A 120 6.10 7.93 5.65
CA PHE A 120 5.38 8.01 6.93
C PHE A 120 5.76 6.89 7.89
N LEU A 121 5.87 5.64 7.40
CA LEU A 121 6.33 4.51 8.21
C LEU A 121 7.73 4.72 8.79
N VAL A 122 8.67 5.23 7.99
CA VAL A 122 10.03 5.54 8.45
C VAL A 122 10.02 6.67 9.47
N ALA A 123 9.21 7.71 9.25
CA ALA A 123 9.05 8.81 10.19
C ALA A 123 8.46 8.34 11.53
N GLU A 124 7.42 7.50 11.50
CA GLU A 124 6.81 6.89 12.69
C GLU A 124 7.81 6.03 13.47
N ALA A 125 8.55 5.16 12.77
CA ALA A 125 9.58 4.34 13.39
C ALA A 125 10.67 5.19 14.07
N SER A 126 11.09 6.27 13.41
CA SER A 126 12.10 7.18 13.95
C SER A 126 11.60 7.93 15.19
N LEU A 127 10.34 8.39 15.16
CA LEU A 127 9.67 9.03 16.30
C LEU A 127 9.55 8.08 17.49
N LEU A 128 9.12 6.84 17.26
CA LEU A 128 9.02 5.81 18.30
C LEU A 128 10.39 5.51 18.93
N MET A 129 11.43 5.36 18.12
CA MET A 129 12.80 5.16 18.62
C MET A 129 13.28 6.35 19.45
N TRP A 130 12.99 7.58 19.03
CA TRP A 130 13.35 8.78 19.78
C TRP A 130 12.66 8.84 21.15
N VAL A 131 11.38 8.46 21.23
CA VAL A 131 10.65 8.41 22.52
C VAL A 131 11.16 7.27 23.41
N LEU A 132 11.52 6.11 22.84
CA LEU A 132 12.04 4.97 23.61
C LEU A 132 13.45 5.17 24.17
N LEU A 133 14.31 5.93 23.46
CA LEU A 133 15.70 6.16 23.85
C LEU A 133 15.87 7.33 24.84
N ARG A 134 14.78 8.00 25.20
CA ARG A 134 14.77 9.17 26.09
C ARG A 134 14.20 8.81 27.46
#